data_AF-A0A662GTB6-F1
#
_entry.id   AF-A0A662GTB6-F1
#
_cell.length_a   1.000
_cell.length_b   1.000
_cell.length_c   1.000
_cell.angle_alpha   90.00
_cell.angle_beta   90.00
_cell.angle_gamma   90.00
#
_symmetry.space_group_name_H-M   'P 1'
#
loop_
_entity.id
_entity.type
_entity.pdbx_description
1 polymer ?
#
loop_
_entity_poly.entity_id
_entity_poly.type
_entity_poly.pdbx_seq_one_letter_code
_entity_poly.pdbx_strand_id
1 'polypeptide(L)'
;SYTIKVSKFTKVLLARYAAKLQERWGRRVSFDEALRHLLVSRDRRSEFLAEVFGSVPGLSSEEVFRERKLDDERRAKKLYL
;
A
#
# COMPACT_ATOMS: atom_id res chain seq x y z
N SER A 1 -22.60 -18.86 5.16
CA SER A 1 -21.20 -18.40 5.02
C SER A 1 -20.81 -18.49 3.56
N TYR A 2 -20.56 -17.37 2.88
CA TYR A 2 -20.08 -17.37 1.49
C TYR A 2 -18.56 -17.31 1.51
N THR A 3 -17.89 -18.25 0.85
CA THR A 3 -16.42 -18.34 0.88
C THR A 3 -15.85 -17.66 -0.36
N ILE A 4 -15.09 -16.57 -0.17
CA ILE A 4 -14.35 -15.93 -1.25
C ILE A 4 -13.05 -16.71 -1.47
N LYS A 5 -12.87 -17.26 -2.68
CA LYS A 5 -11.64 -17.96 -3.03
C LYS A 5 -10.53 -16.97 -3.34
N VAL A 6 -9.38 -17.15 -2.69
CA VAL A 6 -8.17 -16.38 -2.94
C VAL A 6 -7.19 -17.25 -3.74
N SER A 7 -6.64 -16.69 -4.83
CA SER A 7 -5.68 -17.39 -5.68
C SER A 7 -4.42 -17.79 -4.89
N LYS A 8 -3.77 -18.89 -5.30
CA LYS A 8 -2.50 -19.32 -4.68
C LYS A 8 -1.44 -18.21 -4.75
N PHE A 9 -1.37 -17.50 -5.88
CA PHE A 9 -0.45 -16.39 -6.08
C PHE A 9 -0.70 -15.25 -5.08
N THR A 10 -1.94 -14.83 -4.89
CA THR A 10 -2.32 -13.79 -3.92
C THR A 10 -1.93 -14.18 -2.49
N LYS A 11 -2.11 -15.45 -2.11
CA LYS A 11 -1.68 -15.94 -0.78
C LYS A 11 -0.17 -15.84 -0.60
N VAL A 12 0.62 -16.15 -1.63
CA VAL A 12 2.08 -15.99 -1.59
C VAL A 12 2.49 -14.53 -1.45
N LEU A 13 1.80 -13.61 -2.15
CA LEU A 13 2.04 -12.17 -1.99
C LEU A 13 1.77 -11.68 -0.57
N LEU A 14 0.65 -12.10 0.02
CA LEU A 14 0.32 -11.75 1.41
C LEU A 14 1.35 -12.29 2.40
N ALA A 15 1.84 -13.52 2.19
CA ALA A 15 2.88 -14.11 3.01
C ALA A 15 4.20 -13.33 2.94
N ARG A 16 4.62 -12.93 1.73
CA ARG A 16 5.80 -12.08 1.54
C ARG A 16 5.64 -10.72 2.21
N TYR A 17 4.44 -10.14 2.15
CA TYR A 17 4.15 -8.86 2.79
C TYR A 17 4.21 -8.95 4.32
N ALA A 18 3.61 -9.99 4.90
CA ALA A 18 3.67 -10.25 6.34
C ALA A 18 5.12 -10.48 6.82
N ALA A 19 5.93 -11.21 6.06
CA ALA A 19 7.35 -11.42 6.37
C ALA A 19 8.14 -10.10 6.43
N LYS A 20 7.90 -9.18 5.49
CA LYS A 20 8.53 -7.84 5.50
C LYS A 20 8.10 -7.01 6.71
N LEU A 21 6.83 -7.08 7.11
CA LEU A 21 6.36 -6.41 8.32
C LEU A 21 7.00 -7.00 9.57
N GLN A 22 7.12 -8.33 9.63
CA GLN A 22 7.75 -9.03 10.74
C GLN A 22 9.22 -8.64 10.90
N GLU A 23 9.99 -8.58 9.80
CA GLU A 23 11.36 -8.08 9.79
C GLU A 23 11.43 -6.63 10.29
N ARG A 24 10.56 -5.75 9.77
CA ARG A 24 10.54 -4.33 10.14
C ARG A 24 10.17 -4.08 11.61
N TRP A 25 9.26 -4.86 12.16
CA TRP A 25 8.74 -4.65 13.53
C TRP A 25 9.43 -5.52 14.58
N GLY A 26 10.31 -6.45 14.17
CA GLY A 26 11.01 -7.35 15.09
C GLY A 26 10.06 -8.28 15.86
N ARG A 27 8.84 -8.50 15.38
CA ARG A 27 7.85 -9.38 16.01
C ARG A 27 7.00 -10.13 15.00
N ARG A 28 6.36 -11.20 15.45
CA ARG A 28 5.46 -11.99 14.61
C ARG A 28 4.29 -11.15 14.09
N VAL A 29 3.95 -11.34 12.81
CA VAL A 29 2.85 -10.66 12.12
C VAL A 29 1.92 -11.71 11.51
N SER A 30 0.63 -11.60 11.78
CA SER A 30 -0.41 -12.48 11.21
C SER A 30 -0.85 -12.00 9.82
N PHE A 31 -1.51 -12.87 9.06
CA PHE A 31 -2.08 -12.46 7.77
C PHE A 31 -3.19 -11.43 7.92
N ASP A 32 -4.02 -11.53 8.97
CA ASP A 32 -5.06 -10.54 9.25
C ASP A 32 -4.47 -9.17 9.57
N GLU A 33 -3.38 -9.14 10.36
CA GLU A 33 -2.67 -7.91 10.67
C GLU A 33 -2.02 -7.31 9.43
N ALA A 34 -1.37 -8.14 8.61
CA ALA A 34 -0.78 -7.73 7.35
C ALA A 34 -1.85 -7.17 6.38
N LEU A 35 -3.02 -7.81 6.30
CA LEU A 35 -4.13 -7.36 5.47
C LEU A 35 -4.70 -6.04 5.98
N ARG A 36 -4.95 -5.92 7.29
CA ARG A 36 -5.40 -4.66 7.92
C ARG A 36 -4.40 -3.55 7.69
N HIS A 37 -3.11 -3.81 7.86
CA HIS A 37 -2.07 -2.83 7.56
C HIS A 37 -2.11 -2.43 6.09
N LEU A 38 -2.27 -3.37 5.15
CA LEU A 38 -2.31 -3.05 3.72
C LEU A 38 -3.53 -2.19 3.33
N LEU A 39 -4.68 -2.43 3.95
CA LEU A 39 -5.91 -1.66 3.73
C LEU A 39 -5.80 -0.27 4.38
N VAL A 40 -5.44 -0.21 5.66
CA VAL A 40 -5.36 1.04 6.42
C VAL A 40 -4.19 1.92 5.96
N SER A 41 -3.06 1.34 5.55
CA SER A 41 -1.92 2.10 5.02
C SER A 41 -2.16 2.65 3.62
N ARG A 42 -3.13 2.08 2.86
CA ARG A 42 -3.61 2.67 1.61
C ARG A 42 -4.48 3.90 1.88
N ASP A 43 -5.32 3.87 2.91
CA ASP A 43 -6.17 5.00 3.31
C ASP A 43 -5.35 6.13 3.95
N ARG A 44 -4.25 5.83 4.65
CA ARG A 44 -3.39 6.83 5.33
C ARG A 44 -2.64 7.80 4.42
N ARG A 45 -2.88 7.84 3.10
CA ARG A 45 -2.06 8.65 2.19
C ARG A 45 -2.68 9.92 1.66
N SER A 46 -3.99 10.13 1.65
CA SER A 46 -4.53 11.40 1.11
C SER A 46 -4.49 12.55 2.10
N GLU A 47 -5.02 12.33 3.30
CA GLU A 47 -5.33 13.40 4.25
C GLU A 47 -4.08 13.96 4.95
N PHE A 48 -3.14 13.09 5.32
CA PHE A 48 -1.93 13.49 6.04
C PHE A 48 -0.96 14.30 5.17
N LEU A 49 -0.87 14.00 3.87
CA LEU A 49 -0.09 14.80 2.93
C LEU A 49 -0.80 16.13 2.64
N ALA A 50 -2.13 16.15 2.57
CA ALA A 50 -2.90 17.39 2.42
C ALA A 50 -2.73 18.33 3.63
N GLU A 51 -2.62 17.80 4.85
CA GLU A 51 -2.35 18.57 6.06
C GLU A 51 -0.93 19.16 6.07
N VAL A 52 0.06 18.37 5.65
CA VAL A 52 1.48 18.80 5.55
C VAL A 52 1.70 19.81 4.42
N PHE A 53 1.13 19.57 3.23
CA PHE A 53 1.27 20.48 2.08
C PHE A 53 0.34 21.69 2.15
N GLY A 54 -0.88 21.54 2.69
CA GLY A 54 -1.82 22.63 2.93
C GLY A 54 -1.31 23.68 3.91
N SER A 55 -0.27 23.36 4.69
CA SER A 55 0.46 24.30 5.54
C SER A 55 1.41 25.23 4.77
N VAL A 56 1.66 25.00 3.47
CA VAL A 56 2.56 25.82 2.64
C VAL A 56 1.78 26.41 1.45
N PRO A 57 1.61 27.74 1.36
CA PRO A 57 0.87 28.38 0.28
C PRO A 57 1.46 28.03 -1.09
N GLY A 58 0.62 27.50 -2.00
CA GLY A 58 0.98 27.18 -3.38
C GLY A 58 1.43 25.75 -3.65
N LEU A 59 1.55 24.89 -2.63
CA LEU A 59 1.84 23.46 -2.80
C LEU A 59 0.56 22.62 -2.65
N SER A 60 0.15 21.94 -3.72
CA SER A 60 -0.96 20.98 -3.70
C SER A 60 -0.44 19.56 -3.59
N SER A 61 -1.03 18.76 -2.70
CA SER A 61 -0.73 17.33 -2.61
C SER A 61 -1.16 16.55 -3.86
N GLU A 62 -2.04 17.12 -4.70
CA GLU A 62 -2.59 16.46 -5.89
C GLU A 62 -1.54 16.09 -6.93
N GLU A 63 -0.53 16.94 -7.13
CA GLU A 63 0.56 16.67 -8.09
C GLU A 63 1.40 15.47 -7.65
N VAL A 64 1.66 15.35 -6.35
CA VAL A 64 2.40 14.23 -5.75
C VAL A 64 1.62 12.92 -5.94
N PHE A 65 0.30 12.92 -5.74
CA PHE A 65 -0.52 11.73 -5.98
C PHE A 65 -0.57 11.36 -7.46
N ARG A 66 -0.66 12.36 -8.34
CA ARG A 66 -0.74 12.16 -9.79
C ARG A 66 0.54 11.51 -10.31
N GLU A 67 1.70 12.05 -9.96
CA GLU A 67 2.99 11.45 -10.31
C GLU A 67 3.16 10.06 -9.71
N ARG A 68 2.71 9.85 -8.46
CA ARG A 68 2.82 8.53 -7.84
C ARG A 68 2.01 7.46 -8.57
N LYS A 69 0.81 7.81 -9.05
CA LYS A 69 -0.03 6.93 -9.84
C LYS A 69 0.65 6.56 -11.16
N LEU A 70 1.23 7.54 -11.85
CA LEU A 70 1.98 7.32 -13.09
C LEU A 70 3.19 6.40 -12.86
N ASP A 71 3.91 6.55 -11.75
CA ASP A 71 5.02 5.67 -11.38
C ASP A 71 4.59 4.22 -11.10
N ASP A 72 3.44 4.03 -10.47
CA ASP A 72 2.89 2.69 -10.24
C ASP A 72 2.47 2.04 -11.57
N GLU A 73 1.87 2.81 -12.49
CA GLU A 73 1.53 2.36 -13.84
C GLU A 73 2.77 2.01 -14.68
N ARG A 74 3.83 2.83 -14.63
CA ARG A 74 5.12 2.55 -15.28
C ARG A 74 5.72 1.24 -14.76
N ARG A 75 5.70 1.02 -13.44
CA ARG A 75 6.20 -0.22 -12.81
C ARG A 75 5.37 -1.43 -13.15
N ALA A 76 4.05 -1.30 -13.15
CA ALA A 76 3.15 -2.37 -13.54
C ALA A 76 3.44 -2.81 -14.98
N LYS A 77 3.54 -1.87 -15.94
CA LYS A 77 3.89 -2.18 -17.33
C LYS A 77 5.24 -2.90 -17.48
N LYS A 78 6.23 -2.54 -16.68
CA LYS A 78 7.57 -3.17 -16.69
C LYS A 78 7.60 -4.60 -16.12
N LEU A 79 6.59 -5.00 -15.37
CA LEU A 79 6.44 -6.35 -14.80
C LEU A 79 5.67 -7.30 -15.74
N TYR A 80 5.05 -6.77 -16.80
CA TYR A 80 4.31 -7.53 -17.82
C TYR A 80 5.05 -7.61 -19.17
N LEU A 81 6.32 -7.19 -19.21
CA LEU A 81 7.30 -7.39 -20.29
C LEU A 81 8.43 -8.28 -19.77
#